data_AF-X1TJY6-F1
#
_entry.id   AF-X1TJY6-F1
#
_cell.length_a   1.000
_cell.length_b   1.000
_cell.length_c   1.000
_cell.angle_alpha   90.00
_cell.angle_beta   90.00
_cell.angle_gamma   90.00
#
_symmetry.space_group_name_H-M   'P 1'
#
loop_
_entity.id
_entity.type
_entity.pdbx_description
1 polymer ?
#
loop_
_entity_poly.entity_id
_entity_poly.type
_entity_poly.pdbx_seq_one_letter_code
_entity_poly.pdbx_strand_id
1 'polypeptide(L)'
;SEEDILMMTAEAIDAAKSHGTETIGVNAEDASRTDADFLLRFASVAKEHGADRLRYCDTLGYDNPFTIYEIAKMLAKEVGIPIEVHCHGDLGMAVANSVAGAMGIIDEGQDAPS
;
A
#
# COMPACT_ATOMS: atom_id res chain seq x y z
N SER A 1 15.42 12.34 2.14
CA SER A 1 15.61 11.32 3.20
C SER A 1 14.29 10.61 3.42
N GLU A 2 14.24 9.51 4.19
CA GLU A 2 12.97 8.87 4.58
C GLU A 2 12.02 9.88 5.26
N GLU A 3 12.57 10.72 6.14
CA GLU A 3 11.79 11.74 6.87
C GLU A 3 11.19 12.79 5.92
N ASP A 4 11.95 13.24 4.92
CA ASP A 4 11.44 14.17 3.91
C ASP A 4 10.27 13.55 3.13
N ILE A 5 10.31 12.24 2.84
CA ILE A 5 9.24 11.54 2.13
C ILE A 5 7.97 11.53 2.98
N LEU A 6 8.07 11.17 4.27
CA LEU A 6 6.92 11.17 5.18
C LEU A 6 6.29 12.56 5.28
N MET A 7 7.12 13.61 5.42
CA MET A 7 6.65 14.99 5.48
C MET A 7 5.95 15.43 4.19
N MET A 8 6.55 15.14 3.03
CA MET A 8 5.92 15.46 1.74
C MET A 8 4.60 14.72 1.52
N THR A 9 4.51 13.46 1.96
CA THR A 9 3.27 12.68 1.90
C THR A 9 2.18 13.30 2.75
N ALA A 10 2.48 13.65 4.00
CA ALA A 10 1.58 14.34 4.91
C ALA A 10 1.07 15.66 4.31
N GLU A 11 1.97 16.52 3.85
CA GLU A 11 1.64 17.82 3.26
C GLU A 11 0.76 17.69 2.01
N ALA A 12 1.02 16.69 1.16
CA ALA A 12 0.24 16.45 -0.04
C ALA A 12 -1.20 16.00 0.29
N ILE A 13 -1.37 15.15 1.29
CA ILE A 13 -2.70 14.69 1.74
C ILE A 13 -3.48 15.84 2.37
N ASP A 14 -2.83 16.63 3.24
CA ASP A 14 -3.45 17.80 3.87
C ASP A 14 -3.87 18.86 2.83
N ALA A 15 -3.00 19.08 1.83
CA ALA A 15 -3.32 19.95 0.70
C ALA A 15 -4.53 19.43 -0.08
N ALA A 16 -4.58 18.14 -0.42
CA ALA A 16 -5.71 17.56 -1.14
C ALA A 16 -7.03 17.69 -0.35
N LYS A 17 -7.01 17.45 0.97
CA LYS A 17 -8.17 17.63 1.85
C LYS A 17 -8.64 19.07 1.93
N SER A 18 -7.72 20.02 2.10
CA SER A 18 -8.08 21.45 2.17
C SER A 18 -8.74 21.98 0.89
N HIS A 19 -8.50 21.33 -0.26
CA HIS A 19 -9.14 21.64 -1.54
C HIS A 19 -10.45 20.86 -1.77
N GLY A 20 -10.95 20.11 -0.78
CA GLY A 20 -12.24 19.43 -0.84
C GLY A 20 -12.22 18.11 -1.61
N THR A 21 -11.07 17.44 -1.69
CA THR A 21 -10.99 16.10 -2.28
C THR A 21 -11.80 15.10 -1.45
N GLU A 22 -12.70 14.36 -2.09
CA GLU A 22 -13.60 13.41 -1.40
C GLU A 22 -12.90 12.12 -0.97
N THR A 23 -11.95 11.63 -1.76
CA THR A 23 -11.19 10.40 -1.46
C THR A 23 -9.73 10.54 -1.88
N ILE A 24 -8.81 10.07 -1.04
CA ILE A 24 -7.36 10.15 -1.25
C ILE A 24 -6.76 8.74 -1.22
N GLY A 25 -6.18 8.33 -2.36
CA GLY A 25 -5.35 7.14 -2.45
C GLY A 25 -3.87 7.51 -2.42
N VAL A 26 -3.08 6.77 -1.65
CA VAL A 26 -1.61 6.97 -1.55
C VAL A 26 -0.90 5.76 -2.13
N ASN A 27 0.01 6.00 -3.07
CA ASN A 27 0.75 4.94 -3.75
C ASN A 27 2.13 4.79 -3.12
N ALA A 28 2.42 3.60 -2.60
CA ALA A 28 3.77 3.17 -2.26
C ALA A 28 4.41 2.53 -3.51
N GLU A 29 5.00 3.37 -4.36
CA GLU A 29 5.70 2.93 -5.57
C GLU A 29 6.99 2.19 -5.20
N ASP A 30 7.28 1.06 -5.86
CA ASP A 30 8.48 0.24 -5.62
C ASP A 30 8.56 -0.33 -4.17
N ALA A 31 7.39 -0.59 -3.59
CA ALA A 31 7.26 -1.05 -2.21
C ALA A 31 7.92 -2.42 -1.97
N SER A 32 8.03 -3.28 -2.98
CA SER A 32 8.67 -4.60 -2.85
C SER A 32 10.18 -4.57 -2.57
N ARG A 33 10.83 -3.40 -2.70
CA ARG A 33 12.25 -3.18 -2.34
C ARG A 33 12.44 -2.26 -1.15
N THR A 34 11.34 -1.82 -0.55
CA THR A 34 11.35 -0.90 0.59
C THR A 34 11.45 -1.69 1.89
N ASP A 35 12.19 -1.15 2.85
CA ASP A 35 12.23 -1.72 4.20
C ASP A 35 10.82 -1.76 4.80
N ALA A 36 10.45 -2.89 5.40
CA ALA A 36 9.10 -3.11 5.92
C ALA A 36 8.72 -2.09 7.01
N ASP A 37 9.66 -1.69 7.86
CA ASP A 37 9.40 -0.72 8.93
C ASP A 37 9.15 0.67 8.34
N PHE A 38 9.91 1.05 7.31
CA PHE A 38 9.66 2.31 6.60
C PHE A 38 8.32 2.29 5.85
N LEU A 39 7.97 1.18 5.20
CA LEU A 39 6.69 1.04 4.50
C LEU A 39 5.51 1.16 5.46
N LEU A 40 5.61 0.56 6.65
CA LEU A 40 4.61 0.70 7.70
C LEU A 40 4.51 2.14 8.21
N ARG A 41 5.64 2.82 8.45
CA ARG A 41 5.64 4.25 8.83
C ARG A 41 4.98 5.12 7.77
N PHE A 42 5.32 4.90 6.50
CA PHE A 42 4.73 5.61 5.37
C PHE A 42 3.22 5.43 5.30
N ALA A 43 2.75 4.19 5.39
CA ALA A 43 1.33 3.88 5.37
C ALA A 43 0.58 4.43 6.60
N SER A 44 1.22 4.43 7.77
CA SER A 44 0.66 4.99 9.00
C SER A 44 0.51 6.51 8.91
N VAL A 45 1.55 7.22 8.42
CA VAL A 45 1.48 8.66 8.15
C VAL A 45 0.37 8.97 7.15
N ALA A 46 0.28 8.20 6.06
CA ALA A 46 -0.79 8.38 5.08
C ALA A 46 -2.18 8.26 5.71
N LYS A 47 -2.40 7.24 6.55
CA LYS A 47 -3.65 7.07 7.30
C LYS A 47 -3.91 8.21 8.29
N GLU A 48 -2.90 8.67 9.02
CA GLU A 48 -3.06 9.72 10.06
C GLU A 48 -3.48 11.05 9.44
N HIS A 49 -2.94 11.39 8.27
CA HIS A 49 -3.39 12.54 7.48
C HIS A 49 -4.70 12.26 6.71
N GLY A 50 -5.13 11.00 6.72
CA GLY A 50 -6.41 10.48 6.30
C GLY A 50 -6.54 10.28 4.81
N ALA A 51 -5.55 9.59 4.25
CA ALA A 51 -5.75 8.74 3.10
C ALA A 51 -6.86 7.70 3.38
N ASP A 52 -7.69 7.45 2.38
CA ASP A 52 -8.78 6.47 2.41
C ASP A 52 -8.31 5.10 1.93
N ARG A 53 -7.19 5.04 1.21
CA ARG A 53 -6.61 3.81 0.68
C ARG A 53 -5.10 3.91 0.50
N LEU A 54 -4.40 2.81 0.76
CA LEU A 54 -3.01 2.62 0.34
C LEU A 54 -2.94 1.69 -0.88
N ARG A 55 -2.07 1.98 -1.84
CA ARG A 55 -1.72 1.07 -2.94
C ARG A 55 -0.28 0.59 -2.81
N TYR A 56 -0.12 -0.72 -2.66
CA TYR A 56 1.16 -1.41 -2.70
C TYR A 56 1.50 -1.80 -4.14
N CYS A 57 2.66 -1.38 -4.65
CA CYS A 57 3.11 -1.69 -6.01
C CYS A 57 4.35 -2.60 -6.01
N ASP A 58 4.24 -3.78 -6.61
CA ASP A 58 5.40 -4.61 -6.97
C ASP A 58 5.81 -4.29 -8.42
N THR A 59 6.63 -3.25 -8.56
CA THR A 59 6.95 -2.63 -9.85
C THR A 59 7.88 -3.47 -10.74
N LEU A 60 8.59 -4.46 -10.17
CA LEU A 60 9.60 -5.27 -10.89
C LEU A 60 9.38 -6.78 -10.76
N GLY A 61 8.29 -7.23 -10.13
CA GLY A 61 7.97 -8.66 -10.02
C GLY A 61 8.84 -9.42 -9.02
N TYR A 62 9.32 -8.75 -7.96
CA TYR A 62 10.12 -9.43 -6.92
C TYR A 62 9.25 -10.30 -6.02
N ASP A 63 7.96 -9.97 -5.93
CA ASP A 63 7.04 -10.76 -5.13
C ASP A 63 6.61 -12.03 -5.86
N ASN A 64 6.44 -13.07 -5.05
CA ASN A 64 5.70 -14.26 -5.42
C ASN A 64 4.39 -14.31 -4.59
N PRO A 65 3.50 -15.27 -4.85
CA PRO A 65 2.21 -15.31 -4.17
C PRO A 65 2.31 -15.41 -2.64
N PHE A 66 3.38 -15.98 -2.10
CA PHE A 66 3.58 -16.09 -0.66
C PHE A 66 4.07 -14.78 -0.05
N THR A 67 5.04 -14.11 -0.67
CA THR A 67 5.59 -12.86 -0.12
C THR A 67 4.58 -11.73 -0.19
N ILE A 68 3.81 -11.64 -1.29
CA ILE A 68 2.77 -10.61 -1.40
C ILE A 68 1.60 -10.85 -0.45
N TYR A 69 1.27 -12.11 -0.13
CA TYR A 69 0.27 -12.42 0.89
C TYR A 69 0.72 -11.87 2.25
N GLU A 70 1.96 -12.18 2.66
CA GLU A 70 2.48 -11.76 3.97
C GLU A 70 2.59 -10.24 4.10
N ILE A 71 3.09 -9.54 3.07
CA ILE A 71 3.22 -8.07 3.11
C ILE A 71 1.85 -7.40 3.12
N ALA A 72 0.91 -7.85 2.28
CA ALA A 72 -0.41 -7.24 2.17
C ALA A 72 -1.24 -7.50 3.45
N LYS A 73 -1.09 -8.68 4.04
CA LYS A 73 -1.65 -9.02 5.35
C LYS A 73 -1.11 -8.12 6.45
N MET A 74 0.22 -7.96 6.52
CA MET A 74 0.86 -7.08 7.50
C MET A 74 0.39 -5.63 7.34
N LEU A 75 0.33 -5.10 6.12
CA LEU A 75 -0.18 -3.75 5.86
C LEU A 75 -1.65 -3.60 6.27
N ALA A 76 -2.51 -4.55 5.90
CA ALA A 76 -3.92 -4.52 6.25
C ALA A 76 -4.14 -4.53 7.77
N LYS A 77 -3.39 -5.37 8.48
CA LYS A 77 -3.46 -5.49 9.94
C LYS A 77 -3.00 -4.23 10.67
N GLU A 78 -1.80 -3.73 10.32
CA GLU A 78 -1.16 -2.66 11.09
C GLU A 78 -1.72 -1.28 10.71
N VAL A 79 -2.04 -1.08 9.42
CA VAL A 79 -2.56 0.20 8.94
C VAL A 79 -4.07 0.28 9.15
N GLY A 80 -4.84 -0.77 8.83
CA GLY A 80 -6.29 -0.78 9.08
C GLY A 80 -7.08 0.23 8.23
N ILE A 81 -6.66 0.41 6.98
CA ILE A 81 -7.45 1.03 5.90
C ILE A 81 -7.43 0.08 4.69
N PRO A 82 -8.34 0.23 3.71
CA PRO A 82 -8.30 -0.55 2.47
C PRO A 82 -6.92 -0.51 1.81
N ILE A 83 -6.49 -1.68 1.30
CA ILE A 83 -5.20 -1.85 0.62
C ILE A 83 -5.46 -2.35 -0.81
N GLU A 84 -4.86 -1.69 -1.79
CA GLU A 84 -4.84 -2.13 -3.18
C GLU A 84 -3.48 -2.74 -3.51
N VAL A 85 -3.46 -3.84 -4.27
CA VAL A 85 -2.21 -4.48 -4.74
C VAL A 85 -2.07 -4.32 -6.25
N HIS A 86 -0.99 -3.70 -6.68
CA HIS A 86 -0.63 -3.56 -8.10
C HIS A 86 0.54 -4.50 -8.41
N CYS A 87 0.25 -5.59 -9.11
CA CYS A 87 1.22 -6.64 -9.43
C CYS A 87 1.61 -6.58 -10.89
N HIS A 88 2.91 -6.45 -11.17
CA HIS A 88 3.40 -6.55 -12.53
C HIS A 88 3.54 -8.00 -13.01
N GLY A 89 3.37 -8.22 -14.32
CA GLY A 89 3.30 -9.53 -14.95
C GLY A 89 4.63 -10.09 -15.45
N ASP A 90 5.75 -9.47 -15.12
CA ASP A 90 7.07 -9.73 -15.71
C ASP A 90 7.52 -11.19 -15.59
N LEU A 91 7.04 -11.92 -14.57
CA LEU A 91 7.33 -13.34 -14.35
C LEU A 91 6.13 -14.27 -14.62
N GLY A 92 5.04 -13.76 -15.22
CA GLY A 92 3.81 -14.52 -15.45
C GLY A 92 2.98 -14.78 -14.17
N MET A 93 3.34 -14.14 -13.06
CA MET A 93 2.71 -14.35 -11.74
C MET A 93 1.69 -13.28 -11.34
N ALA A 94 1.44 -12.25 -12.16
CA ALA A 94 0.55 -11.14 -11.80
C ALA A 94 -0.79 -11.59 -11.22
N VAL A 95 -1.47 -12.55 -11.88
CA VAL A 95 -2.77 -13.06 -11.40
C VAL A 95 -2.64 -13.75 -10.06
N ALA A 96 -1.63 -14.61 -9.88
CA ALA A 96 -1.42 -15.33 -8.63
C ALA A 96 -1.06 -14.35 -7.48
N ASN A 97 -0.24 -13.35 -7.77
CA ASN A 97 0.14 -12.31 -6.81
C ASN A 97 -1.06 -11.45 -6.42
N SER A 98 -1.87 -11.00 -7.40
CA SER A 98 -3.08 -10.21 -7.12
C SER A 98 -4.07 -10.98 -6.24
N VAL A 99 -4.32 -12.26 -6.53
CA VAL A 99 -5.21 -13.10 -5.72
C VAL A 99 -4.66 -13.32 -4.32
N ALA A 100 -3.36 -13.62 -4.19
CA ALA A 100 -2.76 -13.88 -2.89
C ALA A 100 -2.67 -12.60 -2.03
N GLY A 101 -2.31 -11.46 -2.62
CA GLY A 101 -2.32 -10.18 -1.94
C GLY A 101 -3.73 -9.80 -1.45
N ALA A 102 -4.74 -9.92 -2.30
CA ALA A 102 -6.13 -9.68 -1.92
C ALA A 102 -6.59 -10.60 -0.77
N MET A 103 -6.19 -11.88 -0.80
CA MET A 103 -6.49 -12.82 0.28
C MET A 103 -5.87 -12.40 1.61
N GLY A 104 -4.59 -11.96 1.61
CA GLY A 104 -3.93 -11.47 2.82
C GLY A 104 -4.63 -10.25 3.43
N ILE A 105 -5.13 -9.35 2.58
CA ILE A 105 -5.86 -8.15 3.02
C ILE A 105 -7.21 -8.51 3.65
N ILE A 106 -7.97 -9.39 2.98
CA ILE A 106 -9.30 -9.83 3.43
C ILE A 106 -9.21 -10.63 4.74
N ASP A 107 -8.16 -11.43 4.91
CA ASP A 107 -7.94 -12.20 6.14
C ASP A 107 -7.81 -11.31 7.39
N GLU A 108 -7.39 -10.05 7.22
CA GLU A 108 -7.26 -9.04 8.29
C GLU A 108 -8.46 -8.07 8.32
N GLY A 109 -9.52 -8.37 7.57
CA GLY A 109 -10.79 -7.66 7.61
C GLY A 109 -10.78 -6.29 6.92
N GLN A 110 -9.81 -6.02 6.04
CA GLN A 110 -9.78 -4.82 5.21
C GLN A 110 -10.31 -5.11 3.81
N ASP A 111 -10.83 -4.08 3.14
CA ASP A 111 -11.22 -4.17 1.74
C ASP A 111 -9.97 -4.24 0.84
N ALA A 112 -10.03 -5.12 -0.17
CA ALA A 112 -9.00 -5.28 -1.20
C ALA A 112 -9.51 -4.81 -2.58
N PRO A 113 -9.67 -3.48 -2.79
CA PRO A 113 -10.13 -2.96 -4.07
C PRO A 113 -9.09 -3.19 -5.17
N SER A 114 -9.60 -3.34 -6.40
CA SER A 114 -8.82 -3.51 -7.64
C SER A 114 -8.31 -2.21 -8.22
#